data_AF-A0A3D0YR64-F1
#
_entry.id   AF-A0A3D0YR64-F1
#
_cell.length_a   1.000
_cell.length_b   1.000
_cell.length_c   1.000
_cell.angle_alpha   90.00
_cell.angle_beta   90.00
_cell.angle_gamma   90.00
#
_symmetry.space_group_name_H-M   'P 1'
#
loop_
_entity.id
_entity.type
_entity.pdbx_description
1 polymer ?
#
loop_
_entity_poly.entity_id
_entity_poly.type
_entity_poly.pdbx_seq_one_letter_code
_entity_poly.pdbx_strand_id
1 'polypeptide(L)'
;MKTGFIGRLGFLFGLMLLVAPLSALAEGSGQASFILVENSWVRLEDIVLTQPMTVDLDGDGLDDTLTTASYGQIPVVTVIWGDGRAASELLAFDPGMLKGFDLVAADLDGDGQVELAVAAGPETNGHVRLIGVDGRSKIFSDGIFPYGTSAVSGSFLATGDFDGDGTMELLIGSGPGRGSNIQVWGPNGRGFLGEFSPFGNDSSYGVHLTTGDFDGDGRNEIAAATAFGGGEIGLFNGLTFDLLSSFRPFGDDYDGGVELSTVSSSSVVDGIDHLLVSRSGSSYYTRPWLPQYVRVDISEQRLYAYEFGQLVSTFLVSTGLFSRPTPLGEFSALAKPEYVHYLWSYGENNPDNYDLGVIKWNIRFFPHLYIHYAPWHNNFGRRMSHGCINVNRTNAEWIYDWLNVGTPITVSE
;
A
#
# COMPACT_ATOMS: atom_id res chain seq x y z
N MET A 1 53.08 -43.89 40.86
CA MET A 1 51.64 -43.63 41.09
C MET A 1 51.23 -42.45 40.23
N LYS A 2 50.20 -42.68 39.40
CA LYS A 2 49.33 -41.73 38.69
C LYS A 2 49.92 -40.68 37.71
N THR A 3 49.40 -40.83 36.50
CA THR A 3 49.37 -40.03 35.26
C THR A 3 48.63 -38.69 35.39
N GLY A 4 48.89 -37.77 34.45
CA GLY A 4 48.00 -36.63 34.13
C GLY A 4 48.55 -35.72 33.01
N PHE A 5 47.89 -35.72 31.87
CA PHE A 5 48.22 -35.07 30.59
C PHE A 5 47.13 -34.01 30.28
N ILE A 6 47.53 -32.89 29.63
CA ILE A 6 46.77 -31.94 28.76
C ILE A 6 45.43 -31.34 29.23
N GLY A 7 45.26 -30.02 29.00
CA GLY A 7 43.94 -29.44 28.69
C GLY A 7 43.83 -27.92 28.85
N ARG A 8 43.89 -27.18 27.73
CA ARG A 8 43.26 -25.85 27.63
C ARG A 8 41.77 -26.04 27.89
N LEU A 9 41.21 -25.37 28.90
CA LEU A 9 39.77 -25.35 29.13
C LEU A 9 39.19 -24.11 28.47
N GLY A 10 38.35 -24.33 27.45
CA GLY A 10 37.45 -23.32 26.91
C GLY A 10 36.36 -22.98 27.91
N PHE A 11 35.96 -21.71 27.94
CA PHE A 11 34.73 -21.30 28.60
C PHE A 11 33.60 -21.37 27.58
N LEU A 12 32.85 -22.49 27.62
CA LEU A 12 31.44 -22.48 27.31
C LEU A 12 30.74 -21.66 28.41
N PHE A 13 29.97 -20.65 28.03
CA PHE A 13 28.79 -20.27 28.79
C PHE A 13 27.61 -20.29 27.84
N GLY A 14 26.74 -21.28 28.03
CA GLY A 14 25.45 -21.34 27.37
C GLY A 14 24.59 -20.19 27.87
N LEU A 15 23.96 -19.48 26.94
CA LEU A 15 22.88 -18.57 27.26
C LEU A 15 21.56 -19.31 27.08
N MET A 16 20.95 -19.56 28.22
CA MET A 16 19.61 -20.10 28.42
C MET A 16 18.61 -19.10 27.82
N LEU A 17 17.89 -19.51 26.76
CA LEU A 17 16.69 -18.82 26.30
C LEU A 17 15.68 -18.81 27.45
N LEU A 18 15.40 -17.62 27.99
CA LEU A 18 14.27 -17.40 28.88
C LEU A 18 13.25 -16.59 28.09
N VAL A 19 12.30 -17.33 27.52
CA VAL A 19 11.03 -16.79 27.01
C VAL A 19 10.33 -16.11 28.18
N ALA A 20 9.99 -14.82 28.04
CA ALA A 20 9.00 -14.17 28.88
C ALA A 20 7.80 -13.76 28.00
N PRO A 21 6.55 -13.95 28.48
CA PRO A 21 5.38 -13.88 27.64
C PRO A 21 4.90 -12.43 27.44
N LEU A 22 4.21 -12.24 26.31
CA LEU A 22 3.40 -11.10 25.97
C LEU A 22 2.34 -10.82 27.06
N SER A 23 2.26 -9.60 27.61
CA SER A 23 1.01 -8.83 27.81
C SER A 23 1.16 -7.59 28.73
N ALA A 24 0.41 -6.54 28.34
CA ALA A 24 -0.11 -5.41 29.12
C ALA A 24 0.65 -4.05 29.18
N LEU A 25 0.37 -3.24 28.15
CA LEU A 25 -0.27 -1.89 28.20
C LEU A 25 0.43 -0.69 28.86
N ALA A 26 0.91 0.19 27.96
CA ALA A 26 0.62 1.64 27.83
C ALA A 26 0.36 2.51 29.07
N GLU A 27 1.13 3.60 29.19
CA GLU A 27 0.60 4.95 29.39
C GLU A 27 1.65 6.04 29.06
N GLY A 28 1.35 6.91 28.07
CA GLY A 28 1.93 8.25 27.93
C GLY A 28 3.11 8.43 26.96
N SER A 29 2.82 9.08 25.82
CA SER A 29 3.71 9.48 24.70
C SER A 29 4.18 8.34 23.78
N GLY A 30 3.45 8.18 22.67
CA GLY A 30 3.67 7.16 21.66
C GLY A 30 4.89 7.43 20.77
N GLN A 31 5.55 6.31 20.46
CA GLN A 31 6.30 6.04 19.23
C GLN A 31 7.65 6.74 19.05
N ALA A 32 8.64 6.29 19.80
CA ALA A 32 9.99 6.18 19.26
C ALA A 32 10.48 4.76 19.55
N SER A 33 10.57 3.92 18.53
CA SER A 33 11.36 2.69 18.62
C SER A 33 12.81 3.00 18.23
N PHE A 34 13.75 2.14 18.60
CA PHE A 34 15.18 2.37 18.37
C PHE A 34 15.78 1.10 17.76
N ILE A 35 16.77 1.25 16.88
CA ILE A 35 17.59 0.14 16.39
C ILE A 35 18.99 0.30 16.95
N LEU A 36 19.58 -0.81 17.41
CA LEU A 36 20.94 -0.87 17.91
C LEU A 36 21.88 -1.23 16.75
N VAL A 37 22.75 -0.31 16.36
CA VAL A 37 23.78 -0.53 15.32
C VAL A 37 25.14 -0.24 15.95
N GLU A 38 26.08 -1.18 15.87
CA GLU A 38 27.46 -1.02 16.38
C GLU A 38 27.56 -0.46 17.82
N ASN A 39 26.72 -0.97 18.74
CA ASN A 39 26.60 -0.48 20.12
C ASN A 39 26.15 0.98 20.28
N SER A 40 25.52 1.56 19.26
CA SER A 40 24.93 2.89 19.28
C SER A 40 23.44 2.85 18.94
N TRP A 41 22.65 3.61 19.70
CA TRP A 41 21.20 3.66 19.55
C TRP A 41 20.83 4.75 18.55
N VAL A 42 20.23 4.36 17.42
CA VAL A 42 19.68 5.28 16.43
C VAL A 42 18.18 5.45 16.68
N ARG A 43 17.70 6.70 16.65
CA ARG A 43 16.30 7.06 16.93
C ARG A 43 15.47 6.87 15.65
N LEU A 44 14.37 6.10 15.71
CA LEU A 44 13.56 5.83 14.51
C LEU A 44 12.84 7.05 13.94
N GLU A 45 12.62 8.11 14.70
CA GLU A 45 11.96 9.32 14.19
C GLU A 45 12.80 10.10 13.15
N ASP A 46 14.10 9.80 13.02
CA ASP A 46 14.97 10.34 11.97
C ASP A 46 14.98 9.47 10.69
N ILE A 47 14.33 8.29 10.73
CA ILE A 47 14.23 7.35 9.61
C ILE A 47 12.77 6.91 9.47
N VAL A 48 12.07 7.40 8.45
CA VAL A 48 10.68 7.00 8.17
C VAL A 48 10.67 5.55 7.66
N LEU A 49 10.72 4.57 8.57
CA LEU A 49 10.84 3.13 8.29
C LEU A 49 9.48 2.46 8.09
N THR A 50 8.94 2.53 6.88
CA THR A 50 9.12 1.45 5.89
C THR A 50 9.84 0.19 6.47
N GLN A 51 9.12 -0.91 6.78
CA GLN A 51 9.70 -2.07 7.51
C GLN A 51 11.00 -2.59 6.86
N PRO A 52 12.05 -2.85 7.65
CA PRO A 52 13.27 -3.44 7.12
C PRO A 52 12.98 -4.84 6.57
N MET A 53 13.38 -5.08 5.32
CA MET A 53 13.48 -6.44 4.78
C MET A 53 14.82 -7.03 5.22
N THR A 54 14.85 -8.32 5.52
CA THR A 54 16.05 -9.01 6.00
C THR A 54 16.35 -10.19 5.09
N VAL A 55 17.52 -10.18 4.46
CA VAL A 55 17.96 -11.18 3.48
C VAL A 55 19.48 -11.13 3.35
N ASP A 56 20.15 -12.27 3.18
CA ASP A 56 21.56 -12.33 2.77
C ASP A 56 21.69 -11.83 1.32
N LEU A 57 22.03 -10.56 1.15
CA LEU A 57 22.00 -9.87 -0.14
C LEU A 57 23.29 -10.10 -0.94
N ASP A 58 24.43 -10.28 -0.28
CA ASP A 58 25.72 -10.50 -0.93
C ASP A 58 26.26 -11.93 -0.86
N GLY A 59 25.50 -12.85 -0.27
CA GLY A 59 25.78 -14.29 -0.24
C GLY A 59 26.89 -14.66 0.75
N ASP A 60 27.14 -13.84 1.77
CA ASP A 60 28.17 -14.10 2.78
C ASP A 60 27.68 -14.98 3.95
N GLY A 61 26.38 -15.30 3.95
CA GLY A 61 25.71 -16.11 4.96
C GLY A 61 25.23 -15.32 6.18
N LEU A 62 25.33 -13.99 6.18
CA LEU A 62 24.78 -13.10 7.18
C LEU A 62 23.61 -12.31 6.58
N ASP A 63 22.54 -12.16 7.36
CA ASP A 63 21.39 -11.40 6.89
C ASP A 63 21.69 -9.88 6.85
N ASP A 64 21.41 -9.26 5.71
CA ASP A 64 21.43 -7.82 5.51
C ASP A 64 20.06 -7.20 5.70
N THR A 65 20.03 -5.92 6.08
CA THR A 65 18.80 -5.16 6.31
C THR A 65 18.60 -4.11 5.23
N LEU A 66 17.48 -4.20 4.52
CA LEU A 66 17.06 -3.31 3.44
C LEU A 66 15.96 -2.37 3.90
N THR A 67 16.09 -1.07 3.63
CA THR A 67 15.03 -0.09 3.89
C THR A 67 14.77 0.77 2.65
N THR A 68 13.53 1.22 2.47
CA THR A 68 13.14 2.06 1.32
C THR A 68 12.81 3.48 1.74
N ALA A 69 13.21 4.44 0.91
CA ALA A 69 12.79 5.83 1.06
C ALA A 69 11.27 5.99 0.90
N SER A 70 10.70 6.93 1.65
CA SER A 70 9.26 7.20 1.64
C SER A 70 8.85 8.14 0.50
N TYR A 71 7.54 8.25 0.25
CA TYR A 71 6.98 9.27 -0.64
C TYR A 71 7.53 10.67 -0.30
N GLY A 72 7.84 11.48 -1.31
CA GLY A 72 8.43 12.80 -1.14
C GLY A 72 9.95 12.81 -0.95
N GLN A 73 10.58 11.65 -0.72
CA GLN A 73 12.03 11.51 -0.60
C GLN A 73 12.64 10.99 -1.90
N ILE A 74 13.95 11.20 -2.05
CA ILE A 74 14.73 10.63 -3.17
C ILE A 74 14.60 9.10 -3.08
N PRO A 75 14.25 8.41 -4.18
CA PRO A 75 13.95 6.98 -4.16
C PRO A 75 15.23 6.14 -4.04
N VAL A 76 15.73 6.00 -2.82
CA VAL A 76 16.89 5.17 -2.49
C VAL A 76 16.48 3.93 -1.68
N VAL A 77 17.16 2.83 -1.95
CA VAL A 77 17.23 1.65 -1.08
C VAL A 77 18.49 1.79 -0.23
N THR A 78 18.33 1.79 1.09
CA THR A 78 19.47 1.76 2.01
C THR A 78 19.70 0.33 2.45
N VAL A 79 20.94 -0.15 2.23
CA VAL A 79 21.41 -1.48 2.63
C VAL A 79 22.30 -1.33 3.86
N ILE A 80 21.93 -1.98 4.95
CA ILE A 80 22.73 -2.12 6.16
C ILE A 80 23.26 -3.55 6.17
N TRP A 81 24.56 -3.70 6.02
CA TRP A 81 25.20 -5.00 5.85
C TRP A 81 25.35 -5.76 7.17
N GLY A 82 25.05 -7.06 7.16
CA GLY A 82 25.09 -7.94 8.33
C GLY A 82 26.52 -8.17 8.85
N ASP A 83 27.52 -8.00 8.01
CA ASP A 83 28.94 -8.16 8.34
C ASP A 83 29.57 -6.93 9.02
N GLY A 84 28.81 -5.84 9.16
CA GLY A 84 29.25 -4.59 9.79
C GLY A 84 30.09 -3.69 8.88
N ARG A 85 30.14 -3.92 7.56
CA ARG A 85 30.69 -2.93 6.63
C ARG A 85 29.77 -1.70 6.53
N ALA A 86 30.31 -0.60 5.99
CA ALA A 86 29.56 0.64 5.85
C ALA A 86 28.30 0.45 4.97
N ALA A 87 27.18 1.02 5.43
CA ALA A 87 25.92 0.99 4.69
C ALA A 87 26.04 1.58 3.28
N SER A 88 25.24 1.06 2.36
CA SER A 88 25.18 1.47 0.96
C SER A 88 23.83 2.07 0.61
N GLU A 89 23.79 3.00 -0.34
CA GLU A 89 22.56 3.53 -0.91
C GLU A 89 22.49 3.22 -2.41
N LEU A 90 21.38 2.63 -2.84
CA LEU A 90 21.12 2.28 -4.24
C LEU A 90 19.97 3.13 -4.76
N LEU A 91 20.18 3.79 -5.90
CA LEU A 91 19.16 4.64 -6.49
C LEU A 91 18.13 3.78 -7.26
N ALA A 92 16.92 3.65 -6.69
CA ALA A 92 15.84 2.83 -7.25
C ALA A 92 15.22 3.45 -8.50
N PHE A 93 15.14 4.78 -8.59
CA PHE A 93 14.59 5.52 -9.74
C PHE A 93 15.26 6.88 -9.90
N ASP A 94 14.92 7.62 -10.96
CA ASP A 94 15.39 9.01 -11.11
C ASP A 94 15.18 9.81 -9.81
N PRO A 95 16.13 10.63 -9.33
CA PRO A 95 16.01 11.36 -8.07
C PRO A 95 14.79 12.29 -7.99
N GLY A 96 14.23 12.70 -9.12
CA GLY A 96 12.98 13.47 -9.20
C GLY A 96 11.71 12.65 -9.02
N MET A 97 11.78 11.31 -9.03
CA MET A 97 10.65 10.41 -8.80
C MET A 97 10.35 10.31 -7.30
N LEU A 98 9.82 11.40 -6.75
CA LEU A 98 9.47 11.53 -5.32
C LEU A 98 8.10 10.91 -5.00
N LYS A 99 7.67 9.91 -5.76
CA LYS A 99 6.41 9.18 -5.55
C LYS A 99 6.61 7.87 -4.76
N GLY A 100 7.86 7.67 -4.32
CA GLY A 100 8.40 6.48 -3.66
C GLY A 100 8.09 5.19 -4.41
N PHE A 101 8.34 4.05 -3.76
CA PHE A 101 8.41 2.76 -4.46
C PHE A 101 8.26 1.57 -3.50
N ASP A 102 7.82 0.45 -4.08
CA ASP A 102 7.80 -0.85 -3.42
C ASP A 102 9.07 -1.65 -3.74
N LEU A 103 9.45 -2.58 -2.85
CA LEU A 103 10.70 -3.34 -2.93
C LEU A 103 10.47 -4.79 -2.52
N VAL A 104 10.98 -5.71 -3.34
CA VAL A 104 11.19 -7.12 -2.99
C VAL A 104 12.63 -7.52 -3.30
N ALA A 105 13.16 -8.48 -2.54
CA ALA A 105 14.47 -9.08 -2.77
C ALA A 105 14.31 -10.60 -2.85
N ALA A 106 14.81 -11.19 -3.94
CA ALA A 106 14.74 -12.61 -4.22
C ALA A 106 15.77 -12.99 -5.29
N ASP A 107 16.07 -14.28 -5.43
CA ASP A 107 16.78 -14.80 -6.61
C ASP A 107 15.83 -14.77 -7.82
N LEU A 108 15.96 -13.75 -8.66
CA LEU A 108 15.04 -13.46 -9.77
C LEU A 108 15.60 -13.92 -11.13
N ASP A 109 16.90 -14.22 -11.20
CA ASP A 109 17.54 -14.84 -12.36
C ASP A 109 17.98 -16.31 -12.13
N GLY A 110 17.68 -16.90 -10.97
CA GLY A 110 17.95 -18.31 -10.68
C GLY A 110 19.44 -18.64 -10.67
N ASP A 111 20.30 -17.64 -10.44
CA ASP A 111 21.75 -17.82 -10.36
C ASP A 111 22.24 -18.15 -8.93
N GLY A 112 21.32 -18.13 -7.97
CA GLY A 112 21.57 -18.38 -6.55
C GLY A 112 21.98 -17.13 -5.77
N GLN A 113 22.02 -15.95 -6.39
CA GLN A 113 22.21 -14.67 -5.73
C GLN A 113 20.91 -13.87 -5.70
N VAL A 114 20.78 -13.00 -4.71
CA VAL A 114 19.58 -12.18 -4.54
C VAL A 114 19.67 -10.92 -5.41
N GLU A 115 18.62 -10.68 -6.20
CA GLU A 115 18.33 -9.40 -6.84
C GLU A 115 17.27 -8.61 -6.09
N LEU A 116 17.18 -7.32 -6.43
CA LEU A 116 16.10 -6.45 -6.00
C LEU A 116 15.15 -6.18 -7.17
N ALA A 117 13.86 -6.28 -6.95
CA ALA A 117 12.86 -5.66 -7.81
C ALA A 117 12.25 -4.45 -7.10
N VAL A 118 12.25 -3.31 -7.79
CA VAL A 118 11.67 -2.06 -7.30
C VAL A 118 10.55 -1.61 -8.22
N ALA A 119 9.41 -1.20 -7.66
CA ALA A 119 8.24 -0.76 -8.39
C ALA A 119 7.90 0.69 -8.07
N ALA A 120 7.78 1.53 -9.09
CA ALA A 120 7.41 2.92 -8.92
C ALA A 120 6.00 3.03 -8.30
N GLY A 121 5.88 3.90 -7.32
CA GLY A 121 4.67 4.12 -6.56
C GLY A 121 3.55 4.82 -7.35
N PRO A 122 2.50 5.26 -6.67
CA PRO A 122 1.31 5.87 -7.27
C PRO A 122 1.62 7.14 -8.06
N GLU A 123 0.68 7.54 -8.92
CA GLU A 123 0.84 8.68 -9.83
C GLU A 123 1.97 8.49 -10.85
N THR A 124 2.53 7.27 -10.93
CA THR A 124 3.48 6.85 -11.94
C THR A 124 2.90 5.72 -12.77
N ASN A 125 3.58 5.38 -13.86
CA ASN A 125 3.22 4.24 -14.71
C ASN A 125 3.51 2.87 -14.09
N GLY A 126 3.92 2.81 -12.82
CA GLY A 126 4.20 1.55 -12.13
C GLY A 126 5.39 0.81 -12.71
N HIS A 127 6.35 1.54 -13.28
CA HIS A 127 7.59 1.00 -13.82
C HIS A 127 8.29 0.12 -12.79
N VAL A 128 8.59 -1.12 -13.18
CA VAL A 128 9.32 -2.07 -12.35
C VAL A 128 10.72 -2.24 -12.91
N ARG A 129 11.74 -2.10 -12.06
CA ARG A 129 13.15 -2.33 -12.41
C ARG A 129 13.67 -3.51 -11.61
N LEU A 130 14.41 -4.40 -12.27
CA LEU A 130 15.18 -5.45 -11.60
C LEU A 130 16.64 -5.00 -11.55
N ILE A 131 17.13 -4.74 -10.35
CA ILE A 131 18.46 -4.20 -10.11
C ILE A 131 19.29 -5.16 -9.26
N GLY A 132 20.59 -5.24 -9.57
CA GLY A 132 21.53 -5.95 -8.71
C GLY A 132 21.91 -5.11 -7.49
N VAL A 133 22.71 -5.72 -6.62
CA VAL A 133 23.30 -5.09 -5.42
C VAL A 133 24.21 -3.90 -5.74
N ASP A 134 24.66 -3.77 -6.99
CA ASP A 134 25.42 -2.63 -7.50
C ASP A 134 24.53 -1.48 -8.03
N GLY A 135 23.20 -1.62 -7.91
CA GLY A 135 22.20 -0.65 -8.36
C GLY A 135 21.99 -0.60 -9.87
N ARG A 136 22.65 -1.48 -10.64
CA ARG A 136 22.49 -1.55 -12.10
C ARG A 136 21.38 -2.51 -12.48
N SER A 137 20.71 -2.22 -13.60
CA SER A 137 19.71 -3.12 -14.14
C SER A 137 20.33 -4.48 -14.47
N LYS A 138 19.78 -5.55 -13.89
CA LYS A 138 20.18 -6.95 -14.12
C LYS A 138 19.32 -7.62 -15.18
N ILE A 139 17.99 -7.44 -15.07
CA ILE A 139 17.00 -8.13 -15.88
C ILE A 139 16.10 -7.07 -16.54
N PHE A 140 16.02 -7.10 -17.88
CA PHE A 140 15.42 -6.07 -18.73
C PHE A 140 16.06 -4.68 -18.57
N SER A 141 16.83 -4.23 -19.58
CA SER A 141 17.52 -2.93 -19.52
C SER A 141 16.57 -1.76 -19.25
N ASP A 142 15.36 -1.82 -19.81
CA ASP A 142 14.33 -0.78 -19.70
C ASP A 142 13.30 -1.07 -18.59
N GLY A 143 13.44 -2.18 -17.86
CA GLY A 143 12.46 -2.66 -16.89
C GLY A 143 11.13 -3.11 -17.51
N ILE A 144 10.08 -3.16 -16.70
CA ILE A 144 8.74 -3.64 -17.04
C ILE A 144 7.72 -2.51 -16.83
N PHE A 145 6.86 -2.28 -17.82
CA PHE A 145 5.72 -1.38 -17.72
C PHE A 145 4.43 -2.19 -17.71
N PRO A 146 4.06 -2.79 -16.56
CA PRO A 146 3.05 -3.86 -16.48
C PRO A 146 1.70 -3.41 -17.05
N TYR A 147 1.32 -2.16 -16.81
CA TYR A 147 0.03 -1.60 -17.22
C TYR A 147 0.15 -0.54 -18.32
N GLY A 148 1.27 -0.55 -19.04
CA GLY A 148 1.60 0.42 -20.07
C GLY A 148 2.17 1.73 -19.53
N THR A 149 2.76 2.52 -20.43
CA THR A 149 3.52 3.73 -20.08
C THR A 149 2.66 4.92 -19.66
N SER A 150 1.36 4.87 -19.92
CA SER A 150 0.39 5.92 -19.56
C SER A 150 -0.40 5.62 -18.28
N ALA A 151 -0.14 4.50 -17.62
CA ALA A 151 -0.74 4.23 -16.32
C ALA A 151 -0.31 5.29 -15.29
N VAL A 152 -1.12 5.45 -14.25
CA VAL A 152 -0.85 6.37 -13.12
C VAL A 152 -1.10 5.70 -11.77
N SER A 153 -1.23 4.37 -11.76
CA SER A 153 -1.59 3.61 -10.57
C SER A 153 -0.40 3.31 -9.67
N GLY A 154 0.82 3.28 -10.20
CA GLY A 154 1.91 2.55 -9.55
C GLY A 154 1.71 1.03 -9.59
N SER A 155 2.62 0.32 -8.92
CA SER A 155 2.60 -1.15 -8.80
C SER A 155 3.04 -1.62 -7.41
N PHE A 156 2.52 -2.77 -6.99
CA PHE A 156 2.91 -3.51 -5.78
C PHE A 156 3.63 -4.80 -6.17
N LEU A 157 4.60 -5.22 -5.38
CA LEU A 157 5.42 -6.39 -5.67
C LEU A 157 5.25 -7.49 -4.62
N ALA A 158 5.33 -8.72 -5.09
CA ALA A 158 5.56 -9.91 -4.27
C ALA A 158 6.39 -10.90 -5.09
N THR A 159 7.00 -11.88 -4.43
CA THR A 159 7.75 -12.95 -5.10
C THR A 159 7.39 -14.29 -4.49
N GLY A 160 7.36 -15.36 -5.26
CA GLY A 160 7.10 -16.70 -4.75
C GLY A 160 7.54 -17.77 -5.75
N ASP A 161 7.82 -18.97 -5.25
CA ASP A 161 8.15 -20.14 -6.04
C ASP A 161 6.84 -20.89 -6.36
N PHE A 162 6.25 -20.60 -7.52
CA PHE A 162 4.93 -21.13 -7.90
C PHE A 162 5.01 -22.46 -8.64
N ASP A 163 6.16 -22.78 -9.24
CA ASP A 163 6.38 -24.05 -9.93
C ASP A 163 7.19 -25.08 -9.13
N GLY A 164 7.75 -24.68 -7.99
CA GLY A 164 8.47 -25.52 -7.03
C GLY A 164 9.90 -25.82 -7.46
N ASP A 165 10.48 -25.00 -8.35
CA ASP A 165 11.84 -25.21 -8.87
C ASP A 165 12.94 -24.54 -8.02
N GLY A 166 12.55 -23.77 -7.01
CA GLY A 166 13.43 -23.03 -6.10
C GLY A 166 13.80 -21.62 -6.58
N THR A 167 13.41 -21.25 -7.80
CA THR A 167 13.54 -19.90 -8.33
C THR A 167 12.27 -19.10 -8.05
N MET A 168 12.40 -17.81 -7.77
CA MET A 168 11.24 -16.99 -7.45
C MET A 168 10.66 -16.33 -8.70
N GLU A 169 9.35 -16.46 -8.90
CA GLU A 169 8.60 -15.63 -9.84
C GLU A 169 8.28 -14.26 -9.24
N LEU A 170 8.13 -13.26 -10.10
CA LEU A 170 7.75 -11.91 -9.73
C LEU A 170 6.25 -11.67 -9.96
N LEU A 171 5.55 -11.25 -8.92
CA LEU A 171 4.20 -10.72 -9.00
C LEU A 171 4.22 -9.20 -9.04
N ILE A 172 3.37 -8.67 -9.91
CA ILE A 172 3.15 -7.23 -10.05
C ILE A 172 1.65 -6.98 -9.94
N GLY A 173 1.22 -6.41 -8.82
CA GLY A 173 -0.16 -5.99 -8.57
C GLY A 173 -0.36 -4.52 -8.94
N SER A 174 -1.52 -4.19 -9.49
CA SER A 174 -1.80 -2.80 -9.85
C SER A 174 -2.06 -1.96 -8.62
N GLY A 175 -1.53 -0.74 -8.61
CA GLY A 175 -2.02 0.26 -7.67
C GLY A 175 -3.46 0.72 -7.95
N PRO A 176 -3.98 1.65 -7.14
CA PRO A 176 -5.38 2.08 -7.20
C PRO A 176 -5.68 2.97 -8.41
N GLY A 177 -6.97 3.19 -8.67
CA GLY A 177 -7.46 4.09 -9.72
C GLY A 177 -7.50 3.46 -11.12
N ARG A 178 -7.21 2.16 -11.21
CA ARG A 178 -7.41 1.32 -12.40
C ARG A 178 -7.96 -0.05 -11.99
N GLY A 179 -8.46 -0.81 -12.96
CA GLY A 179 -8.90 -2.19 -12.73
C GLY A 179 -7.84 -3.01 -12.00
N SER A 180 -8.23 -3.63 -10.90
CA SER A 180 -7.36 -4.38 -10.00
C SER A 180 -6.92 -5.66 -10.69
N ASN A 181 -5.63 -5.73 -11.02
CA ASN A 181 -5.06 -6.80 -11.84
C ASN A 181 -3.66 -7.16 -11.34
N ILE A 182 -3.33 -8.44 -11.46
CA ILE A 182 -2.02 -9.00 -11.12
C ILE A 182 -1.40 -9.54 -12.40
N GLN A 183 -0.14 -9.22 -12.65
CA GLN A 183 0.69 -9.87 -13.66
C GLN A 183 1.74 -10.74 -12.96
N VAL A 184 2.00 -11.91 -13.54
CA VAL A 184 3.00 -12.86 -13.06
C VAL A 184 4.10 -12.98 -14.11
N TRP A 185 5.34 -12.86 -13.66
CA TRP A 185 6.52 -12.81 -14.50
C TRP A 185 7.52 -13.88 -14.06
N GLY A 186 8.01 -14.64 -15.03
CA GLY A 186 8.96 -15.73 -14.77
C GLY A 186 10.39 -15.24 -14.58
N PRO A 187 11.26 -16.07 -13.99
CA PRO A 187 12.66 -15.74 -13.76
C PRO A 187 13.44 -15.59 -15.08
N ASN A 188 14.67 -15.07 -15.01
CA ASN A 188 15.58 -14.94 -16.15
C ASN A 188 15.08 -14.09 -17.32
N GLY A 189 14.06 -13.26 -17.10
CA GLY A 189 13.38 -12.55 -18.18
C GLY A 189 12.67 -13.49 -19.17
N ARG A 190 12.29 -14.71 -18.75
CA ARG A 190 11.38 -15.61 -19.49
C ARG A 190 10.08 -14.91 -19.90
N GLY A 191 9.75 -13.83 -19.21
CA GLY A 191 8.71 -12.89 -19.60
C GLY A 191 7.42 -13.14 -18.84
N PHE A 192 6.33 -12.68 -19.44
CA PHE A 192 5.00 -12.70 -18.88
C PHE A 192 4.41 -14.12 -18.86
N LEU A 193 4.09 -14.63 -17.67
CA LEU A 193 3.50 -15.95 -17.46
C LEU A 193 1.97 -15.90 -17.48
N GLY A 194 1.38 -14.78 -17.05
CA GLY A 194 -0.05 -14.55 -17.15
C GLY A 194 -0.53 -13.36 -16.34
N GLU A 195 -1.83 -13.08 -16.44
CA GLU A 195 -2.50 -12.05 -15.64
C GLU A 195 -3.91 -12.48 -15.26
N PHE A 196 -4.40 -11.95 -14.14
CA PHE A 196 -5.76 -12.17 -13.68
C PHE A 196 -6.26 -11.01 -12.81
N SER A 197 -7.59 -10.86 -12.73
CA SER A 197 -8.25 -9.81 -11.93
C SER A 197 -8.83 -10.42 -10.65
N PRO A 198 -8.12 -10.34 -9.50
CA PRO A 198 -8.48 -11.10 -8.29
C PRO A 198 -9.85 -10.72 -7.69
N PHE A 199 -10.33 -9.51 -7.98
CA PHE A 199 -11.60 -8.96 -7.44
C PHE A 199 -12.58 -8.55 -8.52
N GLY A 200 -12.47 -9.18 -9.70
CA GLY A 200 -13.22 -8.78 -10.89
C GLY A 200 -12.70 -7.49 -11.53
N ASN A 201 -13.24 -7.17 -12.71
CA ASN A 201 -12.70 -6.08 -13.55
C ASN A 201 -13.14 -4.68 -13.12
N ASP A 202 -14.17 -4.58 -12.28
CA ASP A 202 -14.73 -3.30 -11.82
C ASP A 202 -14.05 -2.78 -10.55
N SER A 203 -13.32 -3.63 -9.83
CA SER A 203 -12.59 -3.21 -8.63
C SER A 203 -11.42 -2.30 -9.01
N SER A 204 -11.33 -1.12 -8.39
CA SER A 204 -10.25 -0.15 -8.64
C SER A 204 -9.43 0.20 -7.41
N TYR A 205 -9.55 -0.63 -6.37
CA TYR A 205 -8.91 -0.44 -5.08
C TYR A 205 -7.43 -0.84 -5.04
N GLY A 206 -6.85 -1.28 -6.15
CA GLY A 206 -5.49 -1.80 -6.19
C GLY A 206 -5.35 -3.15 -5.48
N VAL A 207 -4.17 -3.75 -5.61
CA VAL A 207 -3.92 -5.11 -5.12
C VAL A 207 -2.68 -5.16 -4.24
N HIS A 208 -2.87 -5.41 -2.95
CA HIS A 208 -1.78 -5.75 -2.05
C HIS A 208 -1.56 -7.26 -2.08
N LEU A 209 -0.30 -7.69 -2.09
CA LEU A 209 0.11 -9.05 -2.38
C LEU A 209 1.03 -9.60 -1.29
N THR A 210 0.86 -10.88 -1.01
CA THR A 210 1.88 -11.69 -0.35
C THR A 210 1.76 -13.11 -0.88
N THR A 211 2.79 -13.92 -0.66
CA THR A 211 2.90 -15.29 -1.16
C THR A 211 3.34 -16.20 -0.02
N GLY A 212 3.01 -17.48 -0.10
CA GLY A 212 3.36 -18.45 0.94
C GLY A 212 2.79 -19.81 0.60
N ASP A 213 3.38 -20.88 1.12
CA ASP A 213 2.84 -22.24 1.02
C ASP A 213 1.67 -22.38 2.01
N PHE A 214 0.47 -21.97 1.60
CA PHE A 214 -0.68 -21.89 2.48
C PHE A 214 -1.45 -23.22 2.56
N ASP A 215 -1.21 -24.15 1.63
CA ASP A 215 -1.83 -25.47 1.63
C ASP A 215 -0.89 -26.64 1.98
N GLY A 216 0.41 -26.37 2.13
CA GLY A 216 1.44 -27.31 2.57
C GLY A 216 1.92 -28.24 1.45
N ASP A 217 1.73 -27.89 0.18
CA ASP A 217 2.13 -28.71 -0.96
C ASP A 217 3.58 -28.50 -1.42
N GLY A 218 4.27 -27.54 -0.82
CA GLY A 218 5.65 -27.19 -1.11
C GLY A 218 5.82 -26.16 -2.24
N ARG A 219 4.73 -25.62 -2.80
CA ARG A 219 4.74 -24.45 -3.69
C ARG A 219 4.04 -23.29 -3.01
N ASN A 220 4.33 -22.08 -3.47
CA ASN A 220 3.64 -20.91 -2.95
C ASN A 220 2.26 -20.73 -3.62
N GLU A 221 1.29 -20.30 -2.82
CA GLU A 221 0.04 -19.68 -3.26
C GLU A 221 0.18 -18.16 -3.28
N ILE A 222 -0.78 -17.51 -3.93
CA ILE A 222 -0.91 -16.06 -4.00
C ILE A 222 -2.03 -15.62 -3.07
N ALA A 223 -1.72 -14.77 -2.10
CA ALA A 223 -2.71 -14.03 -1.33
C ALA A 223 -2.80 -12.59 -1.84
N ALA A 224 -3.97 -12.21 -2.34
CA ALA A 224 -4.27 -10.88 -2.80
C ALA A 224 -5.31 -10.22 -1.90
N ALA A 225 -5.14 -8.94 -1.63
CA ALA A 225 -6.09 -8.11 -0.90
C ALA A 225 -6.42 -6.85 -1.71
N THR A 226 -7.66 -6.41 -1.58
CA THR A 226 -8.05 -5.06 -2.01
C THR A 226 -7.30 -4.03 -1.17
N ALA A 227 -6.41 -3.26 -1.79
CA ALA A 227 -5.40 -2.49 -1.06
C ALA A 227 -5.99 -1.27 -0.32
N PHE A 228 -7.01 -0.61 -0.90
CA PHE A 228 -7.49 0.69 -0.41
C PHE A 228 -9.00 0.80 -0.17
N GLY A 229 -9.76 -0.26 -0.42
CA GLY A 229 -11.21 -0.29 -0.20
C GLY A 229 -11.77 -1.69 -0.40
N GLY A 230 -13.07 -1.91 -0.19
CA GLY A 230 -13.73 -3.20 -0.48
C GLY A 230 -13.52 -4.32 0.56
N GLY A 231 -12.43 -4.30 1.32
CA GLY A 231 -12.28 -5.17 2.50
C GLY A 231 -12.13 -6.66 2.19
N GLU A 232 -11.75 -7.04 0.98
CA GLU A 232 -11.73 -8.42 0.47
C GLU A 232 -10.32 -8.98 0.31
N ILE A 233 -10.17 -10.26 0.65
CA ILE A 233 -8.99 -11.11 0.39
C ILE A 233 -9.40 -12.26 -0.54
N GLY A 234 -8.54 -12.58 -1.49
CA GLY A 234 -8.59 -13.83 -2.26
C GLY A 234 -7.28 -14.60 -2.13
N LEU A 235 -7.38 -15.93 -1.98
CA LEU A 235 -6.28 -16.89 -2.08
C LEU A 235 -6.38 -17.61 -3.42
N PHE A 236 -5.28 -17.67 -4.16
CA PHE A 236 -5.21 -18.20 -5.51
C PHE A 236 -4.06 -19.21 -5.62
N ASN A 237 -4.26 -20.22 -6.46
CA ASN A 237 -3.19 -21.15 -6.80
C ASN A 237 -2.08 -20.40 -7.56
N GLY A 238 -0.82 -20.61 -7.16
CA GLY A 238 0.32 -19.91 -7.74
C GLY A 238 0.55 -20.23 -9.23
N LEU A 239 0.23 -21.45 -9.67
CA LEU A 239 0.51 -21.92 -11.03
C LEU A 239 -0.66 -21.72 -12.00
N THR A 240 -1.89 -21.97 -11.54
CA THR A 240 -3.10 -21.88 -12.40
C THR A 240 -3.85 -20.57 -12.27
N PHE A 241 -3.59 -19.79 -11.21
CA PHE A 241 -4.33 -18.58 -10.82
C PHE A 241 -5.80 -18.84 -10.48
N ASP A 242 -6.19 -20.10 -10.28
CA ASP A 242 -7.54 -20.45 -9.85
C ASP A 242 -7.78 -19.95 -8.42
N LEU A 243 -8.96 -19.36 -8.20
CA LEU A 243 -9.39 -18.95 -6.86
C LEU A 243 -9.60 -20.18 -5.98
N LEU A 244 -8.85 -20.26 -4.88
CA LEU A 244 -8.96 -21.30 -3.86
C LEU A 244 -9.97 -20.91 -2.78
N SER A 245 -9.93 -19.65 -2.34
CA SER A 245 -10.80 -19.14 -1.27
C SER A 245 -10.89 -17.61 -1.34
N SER A 246 -12.01 -17.03 -0.89
CA SER A 246 -12.11 -15.59 -0.67
C SER A 246 -12.90 -15.29 0.60
N PHE A 247 -12.57 -14.18 1.26
CA PHE A 247 -13.22 -13.78 2.51
C PHE A 247 -13.03 -12.29 2.81
N ARG A 248 -13.93 -11.75 3.65
CA ARG A 248 -13.86 -10.38 4.19
C ARG A 248 -13.46 -10.44 5.66
N PRO A 249 -12.18 -10.25 6.02
CA PRO A 249 -11.69 -10.49 7.38
C PRO A 249 -12.27 -9.54 8.44
N PHE A 250 -12.78 -8.38 8.03
CA PHE A 250 -13.30 -7.34 8.95
C PHE A 250 -14.81 -7.17 8.89
N GLY A 251 -15.53 -8.13 8.30
CA GLY A 251 -16.97 -8.13 8.13
C GLY A 251 -17.42 -7.51 6.80
N ASP A 252 -18.66 -7.81 6.42
CA ASP A 252 -19.21 -7.44 5.10
C ASP A 252 -19.37 -5.92 4.92
N ASP A 253 -19.56 -5.19 6.02
CA ASP A 253 -19.71 -3.73 6.03
C ASP A 253 -18.36 -2.97 6.06
N TYR A 254 -17.23 -3.69 6.18
CA TYR A 254 -15.92 -3.06 6.13
C TYR A 254 -15.52 -2.79 4.68
N ASP A 255 -15.37 -1.50 4.36
CA ASP A 255 -15.05 -1.02 3.02
C ASP A 255 -13.65 -0.37 2.95
N GLY A 256 -12.81 -0.61 3.94
CA GLY A 256 -11.42 -0.12 3.94
C GLY A 256 -10.46 -1.10 3.25
N GLY A 257 -9.23 -0.67 3.06
CA GLY A 257 -8.16 -1.52 2.53
C GLY A 257 -7.74 -2.63 3.49
N VAL A 258 -7.08 -3.66 2.95
CA VAL A 258 -6.55 -4.79 3.73
C VAL A 258 -5.05 -4.94 3.47
N GLU A 259 -4.30 -5.11 4.56
CA GLU A 259 -2.86 -5.33 4.55
C GLU A 259 -2.55 -6.78 4.85
N LEU A 260 -1.64 -7.35 4.04
CA LEU A 260 -1.22 -8.74 4.11
C LEU A 260 0.28 -8.85 4.39
N SER A 261 0.67 -9.87 5.12
CA SER A 261 2.05 -10.33 5.18
C SER A 261 2.10 -11.82 5.49
N THR A 262 3.06 -12.53 4.93
CA THR A 262 3.28 -13.94 5.25
C THR A 262 4.27 -14.08 6.40
N VAL A 263 4.01 -15.03 7.30
CA VAL A 263 5.00 -15.52 8.26
C VAL A 263 5.22 -17.00 7.99
N SER A 264 6.43 -17.33 7.58
CA SER A 264 6.87 -18.72 7.51
C SER A 264 7.34 -19.14 8.91
N SER A 265 6.64 -20.11 9.50
CA SER A 265 7.07 -20.68 10.77
C SER A 265 7.92 -21.91 10.53
N SER A 266 9.25 -21.75 10.55
CA SER A 266 10.20 -22.88 10.55
C SER A 266 10.03 -23.84 11.74
N SER A 267 9.17 -23.49 12.71
CA SER A 267 8.89 -24.23 13.94
C SER A 267 7.57 -25.02 13.93
N VAL A 268 6.73 -24.91 12.89
CA VAL A 268 5.49 -25.71 12.79
C VAL A 268 5.75 -26.95 11.92
N VAL A 269 5.29 -28.09 12.42
CA VAL A 269 5.62 -29.45 11.96
C VAL A 269 4.97 -29.80 10.61
N ASP A 270 4.14 -28.92 10.05
CA ASP A 270 3.37 -29.16 8.83
C ASP A 270 3.92 -28.49 7.56
N GLY A 271 4.86 -27.53 7.69
CA GLY A 271 5.41 -26.82 6.54
C GLY A 271 4.50 -25.74 5.95
N ILE A 272 3.40 -25.40 6.65
CA ILE A 272 2.41 -24.43 6.18
C ILE A 272 2.78 -23.01 6.63
N ASP A 273 2.73 -22.08 5.70
CA ASP A 273 2.89 -20.65 5.94
C ASP A 273 1.58 -20.02 6.47
N HIS A 274 1.72 -18.95 7.25
CA HIS A 274 0.57 -18.26 7.84
C HIS A 274 0.40 -16.86 7.27
N LEU A 275 -0.83 -16.55 6.85
CA LEU A 275 -1.23 -15.21 6.43
C LEU A 275 -1.58 -14.34 7.65
N LEU A 276 -0.84 -13.24 7.83
CA LEU A 276 -1.23 -12.17 8.74
C LEU A 276 -2.06 -11.13 7.99
N VAL A 277 -3.11 -10.65 8.65
CA VAL A 277 -4.10 -9.76 8.06
C VAL A 277 -4.37 -8.60 9.00
N SER A 278 -4.34 -7.38 8.47
CA SER A 278 -4.70 -6.17 9.21
C SER A 278 -5.51 -5.20 8.34
N ARG A 279 -6.21 -4.25 8.98
CA ARG A 279 -6.89 -3.16 8.25
C ARG A 279 -5.82 -2.21 7.76
N SER A 280 -5.97 -1.69 6.54
CA SER A 280 -5.02 -0.69 6.08
C SER A 280 -5.00 0.53 7.02
N GLY A 281 -3.80 0.91 7.46
CA GLY A 281 -3.58 1.96 8.46
C GLY A 281 -3.84 1.58 9.93
N SER A 282 -4.14 0.31 10.27
CA SER A 282 -4.31 -0.16 11.66
C SER A 282 -3.04 -0.70 12.32
N SER A 283 -2.03 -1.00 11.52
CA SER A 283 -0.69 -1.35 11.98
C SER A 283 0.15 -0.07 12.08
N TYR A 284 1.01 0.01 13.10
CA TYR A 284 2.15 0.94 13.16
C TYR A 284 3.22 0.63 12.09
N TYR A 285 2.82 -0.09 11.04
CA TYR A 285 3.60 -0.83 10.10
C TYR A 285 2.82 -0.84 8.77
N THR A 286 3.55 -0.79 7.66
CA THR A 286 3.12 -0.79 6.24
C THR A 286 2.69 0.55 5.61
N ARG A 287 3.73 1.29 5.20
CA ARG A 287 4.05 1.85 3.86
C ARG A 287 2.96 2.52 2.97
N PRO A 288 3.34 3.60 2.23
CA PRO A 288 2.61 4.86 2.12
C PRO A 288 2.20 5.21 0.67
N TRP A 289 1.21 4.51 0.10
CA TRP A 289 0.97 4.59 -1.35
C TRP A 289 -0.50 4.79 -1.79
N LEU A 290 -1.37 5.34 -0.95
CA LEU A 290 -2.26 6.39 -1.44
C LEU A 290 -1.83 7.61 -0.68
N PRO A 291 -1.30 8.66 -1.35
CA PRO A 291 -1.12 9.89 -0.62
C PRO A 291 -2.48 10.23 -0.04
N GLN A 292 -3.60 10.11 -0.78
CA GLN A 292 -4.90 10.58 -0.32
C GLN A 292 -6.05 9.73 -0.85
N TYR A 293 -7.08 9.48 -0.03
CA TYR A 293 -8.41 9.07 -0.47
C TYR A 293 -9.51 9.67 0.41
N VAL A 294 -10.72 9.73 -0.13
CA VAL A 294 -11.89 10.29 0.56
C VAL A 294 -13.02 9.29 0.57
N ARG A 295 -13.65 9.10 1.73
CA ARG A 295 -14.93 8.41 1.88
C ARG A 295 -16.00 9.41 2.31
N VAL A 296 -17.14 9.37 1.67
CA VAL A 296 -18.31 10.18 2.01
C VAL A 296 -19.44 9.23 2.39
N ASP A 297 -19.81 9.30 3.66
CA ASP A 297 -20.86 8.50 4.26
C ASP A 297 -22.14 9.35 4.34
N ILE A 298 -23.14 8.97 3.56
CA ILE A 298 -24.40 9.69 3.45
C ILE A 298 -25.30 9.44 4.67
N SER A 299 -25.29 8.28 5.32
CA SER A 299 -26.12 8.07 6.52
C SER A 299 -25.59 8.89 7.70
N GLU A 300 -24.27 9.04 7.79
CA GLU A 300 -23.61 9.87 8.81
C GLU A 300 -23.53 11.35 8.43
N GLN A 301 -23.77 11.68 7.15
CA GLN A 301 -23.54 13.01 6.59
C GLN A 301 -22.13 13.51 6.91
N ARG A 302 -21.14 12.68 6.63
CA ARG A 302 -19.75 12.89 7.01
C ARG A 302 -18.78 12.54 5.90
N LEU A 303 -17.70 13.31 5.82
CA LEU A 303 -16.55 13.04 4.97
C LEU A 303 -15.38 12.58 5.85
N TYR A 304 -14.66 11.58 5.36
CA TYR A 304 -13.43 11.04 5.93
C TYR A 304 -12.32 11.18 4.90
N ALA A 305 -11.28 11.92 5.25
CA ALA A 305 -10.11 12.13 4.42
C ALA A 305 -8.94 11.35 5.02
N TYR A 306 -8.40 10.43 4.23
CA TYR A 306 -7.32 9.55 4.63
C TYR A 306 -6.05 9.91 3.87
N GLU A 307 -4.94 10.04 4.60
CA GLU A 307 -3.60 10.18 4.02
C GLU A 307 -2.79 8.96 4.41
N PHE A 308 -2.26 8.21 3.44
CA PHE A 308 -1.48 6.99 3.72
C PHE A 308 -2.21 6.00 4.64
N GLY A 309 -3.52 5.80 4.43
CA GLY A 309 -4.35 4.92 5.26
C GLY A 309 -4.73 5.49 6.64
N GLN A 310 -4.15 6.61 7.05
CA GLN A 310 -4.49 7.27 8.32
C GLN A 310 -5.60 8.30 8.12
N LEU A 311 -6.59 8.30 9.01
CA LEU A 311 -7.60 9.35 9.02
C LEU A 311 -6.96 10.69 9.43
N VAL A 312 -6.67 11.56 8.46
CA VAL A 312 -6.06 12.87 8.72
C VAL A 312 -7.08 13.96 8.99
N SER A 313 -8.31 13.80 8.51
CA SER A 313 -9.40 14.73 8.79
C SER A 313 -10.77 14.08 8.61
N THR A 314 -11.73 14.54 9.41
CA THR A 314 -13.14 14.18 9.23
C THR A 314 -14.03 15.33 9.63
N PHE A 315 -15.11 15.56 8.87
CA PHE A 315 -16.06 16.61 9.16
C PHE A 315 -17.44 16.35 8.57
N LEU A 316 -18.43 17.03 9.17
CA LEU A 316 -19.80 17.02 8.70
C LEU A 316 -19.92 17.65 7.31
N VAL A 317 -20.77 17.04 6.49
CA VAL A 317 -21.14 17.51 5.15
C VAL A 317 -22.65 17.62 5.02
N SER A 318 -23.13 18.21 3.94
CA SER A 318 -24.54 18.13 3.52
C SER A 318 -24.60 17.60 2.09
N THR A 319 -24.99 16.34 1.93
CA THR A 319 -25.14 15.71 0.61
C THR A 319 -26.52 15.99 0.00
N GLY A 320 -26.78 15.42 -1.17
CA GLY A 320 -28.01 15.61 -1.93
C GLY A 320 -29.28 15.20 -1.17
N LEU A 321 -30.34 15.99 -1.34
CA LEU A 321 -31.69 15.64 -0.90
C LEU A 321 -32.14 14.31 -1.54
N PHE A 322 -33.07 13.60 -0.91
CA PHE A 322 -33.60 12.35 -1.48
C PHE A 322 -34.21 12.51 -2.89
N SER A 323 -34.78 13.68 -3.19
CA SER A 323 -35.30 14.00 -4.53
C SER A 323 -34.21 14.33 -5.55
N ARG A 324 -32.99 14.62 -5.10
CA ARG A 324 -31.83 15.05 -5.90
C ARG A 324 -30.54 14.48 -5.28
N PRO A 325 -30.40 13.14 -5.24
CA PRO A 325 -29.41 12.49 -4.41
C PRO A 325 -28.00 12.72 -4.93
N THR A 326 -27.03 12.69 -4.02
CA THR A 326 -25.62 12.46 -4.40
C THR A 326 -25.52 11.01 -4.86
N PRO A 327 -24.93 10.73 -6.04
CA PRO A 327 -24.81 9.37 -6.55
C PRO A 327 -23.86 8.54 -5.66
N LEU A 328 -24.22 7.28 -5.43
CA LEU A 328 -23.38 6.30 -4.74
C LEU A 328 -22.38 5.67 -5.71
N GLY A 329 -21.28 5.17 -5.17
CA GLY A 329 -20.26 4.41 -5.88
C GLY A 329 -18.87 5.02 -5.81
N GLU A 330 -17.99 4.50 -6.68
CA GLU A 330 -16.58 4.89 -6.76
C GLU A 330 -16.37 6.01 -7.78
N PHE A 331 -15.70 7.06 -7.34
CA PHE A 331 -15.34 8.22 -8.15
C PHE A 331 -13.87 8.58 -7.93
N SER A 332 -13.41 9.60 -8.65
CA SER A 332 -12.13 10.25 -8.41
C SER A 332 -12.27 11.75 -8.53
N ALA A 333 -11.35 12.51 -7.93
CA ALA A 333 -11.29 13.94 -8.13
C ALA A 333 -10.90 14.27 -9.58
N LEU A 334 -11.89 14.61 -10.40
CA LEU A 334 -11.74 14.87 -11.83
C LEU A 334 -11.05 16.22 -12.11
N ALA A 335 -11.34 17.23 -11.30
CA ALA A 335 -10.78 18.58 -11.48
C ALA A 335 -10.96 19.43 -10.21
N LYS A 336 -10.13 20.46 -10.08
CA LYS A 336 -10.19 21.44 -8.99
C LYS A 336 -10.35 22.88 -9.52
N PRO A 337 -11.50 23.25 -10.11
CA PRO A 337 -11.73 24.63 -10.49
C PRO A 337 -11.80 25.52 -9.24
N GLU A 338 -10.91 26.50 -9.18
CA GLU A 338 -10.86 27.42 -8.03
C GLU A 338 -12.18 28.18 -7.88
N TYR A 339 -12.83 28.57 -8.98
CA TYR A 339 -14.10 29.30 -8.98
C TYR A 339 -15.14 28.61 -9.86
N VAL A 340 -16.35 28.44 -9.34
CA VAL A 340 -17.52 27.91 -10.08
C VAL A 340 -18.72 28.80 -9.79
N HIS A 341 -19.41 29.25 -10.85
CA HIS A 341 -20.70 29.93 -10.72
C HIS A 341 -21.82 28.90 -10.67
N TYR A 342 -22.48 28.77 -9.51
CA TYR A 342 -23.58 27.83 -9.32
C TYR A 342 -24.90 28.46 -9.77
N LEU A 343 -25.18 28.32 -11.07
CA LEU A 343 -26.39 28.79 -11.73
C LEU A 343 -27.06 27.62 -12.44
N TRP A 344 -28.36 27.42 -12.19
CA TRP A 344 -29.15 26.42 -12.90
C TRP A 344 -30.58 26.88 -13.16
N SER A 345 -31.09 26.53 -14.35
CA SER A 345 -32.47 26.77 -14.76
C SER A 345 -33.14 25.47 -15.21
N TYR A 346 -34.23 25.10 -14.54
CA TYR A 346 -35.15 24.02 -14.88
C TYR A 346 -36.33 24.50 -15.75
N GLY A 347 -36.26 25.72 -16.30
CA GLY A 347 -37.31 26.32 -17.14
C GLY A 347 -37.81 27.66 -16.61
N GLU A 348 -38.60 28.36 -17.43
CA GLU A 348 -39.15 29.66 -17.05
C GLU A 348 -40.05 29.55 -15.80
N ASN A 349 -39.84 30.41 -14.81
CA ASN A 349 -40.58 30.45 -13.54
C ASN A 349 -40.55 29.16 -12.69
N ASN A 350 -39.59 28.26 -12.90
CA ASN A 350 -39.43 27.09 -12.04
C ASN A 350 -38.87 27.52 -10.67
N PRO A 351 -39.54 27.19 -9.54
CA PRO A 351 -39.10 27.60 -8.21
C PRO A 351 -37.77 26.97 -7.77
N ASP A 352 -37.32 25.90 -8.44
CA ASP A 352 -36.05 25.23 -8.16
C ASP A 352 -34.88 25.86 -8.95
N ASN A 353 -35.14 26.89 -9.77
CA ASN A 353 -34.07 27.67 -10.37
C ASN A 353 -33.24 28.35 -9.28
N TYR A 354 -31.93 28.34 -9.44
CA TYR A 354 -31.04 28.97 -8.46
C TYR A 354 -29.89 29.69 -9.13
N ASP A 355 -29.48 30.80 -8.51
CA ASP A 355 -28.21 31.47 -8.71
C ASP A 355 -27.58 31.67 -7.33
N LEU A 356 -26.60 30.83 -7.01
CA LEU A 356 -25.91 30.83 -5.72
C LEU A 356 -24.58 31.60 -5.79
N GLY A 357 -24.31 32.27 -6.91
CA GLY A 357 -23.10 33.05 -7.14
C GLY A 357 -21.85 32.21 -7.37
N VAL A 358 -20.70 32.90 -7.37
CA VAL A 358 -19.39 32.31 -7.60
C VAL A 358 -18.80 31.81 -6.29
N ILE A 359 -18.51 30.51 -6.24
CA ILE A 359 -17.98 29.82 -5.06
C ILE A 359 -16.55 29.39 -5.30
N LYS A 360 -15.74 29.59 -4.27
CA LYS A 360 -14.34 29.18 -4.24
C LYS A 360 -14.17 27.75 -3.71
N TRP A 361 -13.13 27.05 -4.17
CA TRP A 361 -12.70 25.72 -3.71
C TRP A 361 -13.69 24.62 -4.09
N ASN A 362 -13.62 24.16 -5.34
CA ASN A 362 -14.54 23.16 -5.87
C ASN A 362 -13.75 21.95 -6.36
N ILE A 363 -14.05 20.78 -5.81
CA ILE A 363 -13.48 19.50 -6.24
C ILE A 363 -14.56 18.77 -7.03
N ARG A 364 -14.41 18.67 -8.34
CA ARG A 364 -15.35 17.94 -9.20
C ARG A 364 -15.08 16.44 -9.07
N PHE A 365 -16.08 15.65 -8.68
CA PHE A 365 -15.96 14.18 -8.61
C PHE A 365 -16.92 13.47 -9.57
N PHE A 366 -17.95 14.16 -10.06
CA PHE A 366 -18.89 13.67 -11.06
C PHE A 366 -19.26 14.82 -12.02
N PRO A 367 -19.74 14.56 -13.25
CA PRO A 367 -20.25 15.62 -14.12
C PRO A 367 -21.24 16.53 -13.39
N HIS A 368 -20.87 17.82 -13.27
CA HIS A 368 -21.63 18.87 -12.59
C HIS A 368 -21.81 18.74 -11.06
N LEU A 369 -21.21 17.74 -10.39
CA LEU A 369 -21.24 17.62 -8.93
C LEU A 369 -19.86 17.82 -8.30
N TYR A 370 -19.85 18.50 -7.16
CA TYR A 370 -18.64 18.94 -6.51
C TYR A 370 -18.68 18.72 -5.01
N ILE A 371 -17.51 18.55 -4.39
CA ILE A 371 -17.30 18.88 -2.98
C ILE A 371 -16.91 20.37 -2.93
N HIS A 372 -17.70 21.21 -2.25
CA HIS A 372 -17.46 22.66 -2.25
C HIS A 372 -18.06 23.38 -1.05
N TYR A 373 -17.59 24.61 -0.84
CA TYR A 373 -18.14 25.51 0.17
C TYR A 373 -19.59 25.91 -0.14
N ALA A 374 -20.48 25.87 0.85
CA ALA A 374 -21.86 26.36 0.73
C ALA A 374 -22.14 27.53 1.68
N PRO A 375 -21.90 28.80 1.27
CA PRO A 375 -22.12 29.97 2.14
C PRO A 375 -23.59 30.23 2.49
N TRP A 376 -24.53 29.69 1.71
CA TRP A 376 -25.96 29.91 1.87
C TRP A 376 -26.58 29.09 3.02
N HIS A 377 -25.82 28.17 3.65
CA HIS A 377 -26.34 27.41 4.79
C HIS A 377 -25.27 26.86 5.74
N ASN A 378 -25.71 26.47 6.93
CA ASN A 378 -24.87 25.80 7.94
C ASN A 378 -25.42 24.43 8.38
N ASN A 379 -26.32 23.80 7.61
CA ASN A 379 -26.98 22.52 7.95
C ASN A 379 -26.10 21.27 7.80
N PHE A 380 -24.78 21.39 8.01
CA PHE A 380 -23.84 20.26 7.93
C PHE A 380 -24.23 19.16 8.92
N GLY A 381 -24.20 17.91 8.47
CA GLY A 381 -24.78 16.76 9.19
C GLY A 381 -26.21 16.43 8.75
N ARG A 382 -26.75 17.12 7.74
CA ARG A 382 -28.08 16.86 7.15
C ARG A 382 -28.04 17.07 5.64
N ARG A 383 -28.80 16.27 4.89
CA ARG A 383 -28.98 16.42 3.44
C ARG A 383 -29.56 17.79 3.10
N MET A 384 -29.05 18.43 2.06
CA MET A 384 -29.52 19.75 1.66
C MET A 384 -29.26 20.16 0.21
N SER A 385 -28.30 19.53 -0.47
CA SER A 385 -27.86 19.97 -1.79
C SER A 385 -28.70 19.38 -2.93
N HIS A 386 -28.41 19.79 -4.16
CA HIS A 386 -28.93 19.21 -5.40
C HIS A 386 -28.01 18.09 -5.96
N GLY A 387 -27.22 17.44 -5.09
CA GLY A 387 -26.31 16.34 -5.44
C GLY A 387 -24.85 16.61 -5.06
N CYS A 388 -24.45 17.88 -4.92
CA CYS A 388 -23.12 18.23 -4.41
C CYS A 388 -22.90 17.78 -2.96
N ILE A 389 -21.66 17.74 -2.53
CA ILE A 389 -21.28 17.52 -1.14
C ILE A 389 -20.88 18.86 -0.56
N ASN A 390 -21.81 19.49 0.16
CA ASN A 390 -21.59 20.82 0.72
C ASN A 390 -20.78 20.73 2.00
N VAL A 391 -19.74 21.55 2.11
CA VAL A 391 -18.85 21.64 3.27
C VAL A 391 -18.77 23.08 3.79
N ASN A 392 -18.37 23.24 5.05
CA ASN A 392 -18.14 24.58 5.61
C ASN A 392 -16.88 25.22 4.99
N ARG A 393 -16.69 26.53 5.21
CA ARG A 393 -15.60 27.29 4.59
C ARG A 393 -14.22 26.72 4.89
N THR A 394 -13.92 26.50 6.16
CA THR A 394 -12.61 26.02 6.63
C THR A 394 -12.30 24.64 6.05
N ASN A 395 -13.29 23.76 6.03
CA ASN A 395 -13.11 22.40 5.52
C ASN A 395 -13.01 22.38 3.99
N ALA A 396 -13.72 23.26 3.29
CA ALA A 396 -13.61 23.42 1.83
C ALA A 396 -12.20 23.85 1.41
N GLU A 397 -11.64 24.85 2.09
CA GLU A 397 -10.27 25.31 1.88
C GLU A 397 -9.28 24.19 2.18
N TRP A 398 -9.39 23.55 3.35
CA TRP A 398 -8.51 22.47 3.76
C TRP A 398 -8.51 21.30 2.77
N ILE A 399 -9.69 20.76 2.43
CA ILE A 399 -9.77 19.60 1.53
C ILE A 399 -9.36 19.99 0.11
N TYR A 400 -9.63 21.22 -0.33
CA TYR A 400 -9.18 21.68 -1.63
C TYR A 400 -7.67 21.82 -1.68
N ASP A 401 -6.99 22.30 -0.63
CA ASP A 401 -5.53 22.42 -0.68
C ASP A 401 -4.85 21.07 -0.51
N TRP A 402 -5.39 20.21 0.36
CA TRP A 402 -4.89 18.86 0.60
C TRP A 402 -5.09 17.97 -0.62
N LEU A 403 -6.32 17.82 -1.13
CA LEU A 403 -6.70 16.77 -2.07
C LEU A 403 -6.09 16.94 -3.47
N ASN A 404 -5.48 15.90 -4.03
CA ASN A 404 -4.93 15.89 -5.39
C ASN A 404 -5.96 15.47 -6.47
N VAL A 405 -5.79 15.97 -7.70
CA VAL A 405 -6.58 15.46 -8.84
C VAL A 405 -6.20 13.99 -9.08
N GLY A 406 -7.21 13.13 -9.28
CA GLY A 406 -7.05 11.69 -9.38
C GLY A 406 -7.25 10.93 -8.06
N THR A 407 -7.27 11.62 -6.91
CA THR A 407 -7.57 11.01 -5.60
C THR A 407 -8.91 10.25 -5.62
N PRO A 408 -8.95 8.97 -5.20
CA PRO A 408 -10.19 8.20 -5.09
C PRO A 408 -11.20 8.84 -4.13
N ILE A 409 -12.47 8.83 -4.51
CA ILE A 409 -13.60 9.33 -3.72
C ILE A 409 -14.72 8.29 -3.74
N THR A 410 -14.97 7.65 -2.60
CA THR A 410 -16.05 6.68 -2.43
C THR A 410 -17.27 7.37 -1.81
N VAL A 411 -18.46 7.16 -2.35
CA VAL A 411 -19.72 7.64 -1.77
C VAL A 411 -20.63 6.46 -1.43
N SER A 412 -20.92 6.26 -0.14
CA SER A 412 -21.74 5.17 0.39
C SER A 412 -22.84 5.68 1.33
N GLU A 413 -23.82 4.83 1.63
CA GLU A 413 -24.86 5.09 2.65
C GLU A 413 -24.64 4.24 3.90
#